data_AF-A0A8S3GM00-F1
#
_entry.id   AF-A0A8S3GM00-F1
#
_cell.length_a   1.000
_cell.length_b   1.000
_cell.length_c   1.000
_cell.angle_alpha   90.00
_cell.angle_beta   90.00
_cell.angle_gamma   90.00
#
_symmetry.space_group_name_H-M   'P 1'
#
loop_
_entity.id
_entity.type
_entity.pdbx_description
1 polymer ?
#
loop_
_entity_poly.entity_id
_entity_poly.type
_entity_poly.pdbx_seq_one_letter_code
_entity_poly.pdbx_strand_id
1 'polypeptide(L)'
;IENLEQQHLHVKRVICGEMMTSFNMKGFSLTVLKLATDMSLTILNLLDAPTDAFAWPKAISPTQSASSIQAESDSLEFNEKFSSQIVISTSHISLNPSTAELVNQALQAIVKRLHNEVDELNRLDAVSGDADTGTAFMRAADAIASDLAN
;
A
#
# COMPACT_ATOMS: atom_id res chain seq x y z
N ILE A 1 22.00 7.09 9.99
CA ILE A 1 22.91 8.19 9.57
C ILE A 1 24.33 7.86 9.98
N GLU A 2 24.61 7.69 11.28
CA GLU A 2 25.94 7.36 11.82
C GLU A 2 26.65 6.21 11.07
N ASN A 3 25.94 5.12 10.81
CA ASN A 3 26.50 3.97 10.07
C ASN A 3 26.98 4.34 8.64
N LEU A 4 26.25 5.21 7.92
CA LEU A 4 26.64 5.67 6.59
C LEU A 4 27.84 6.61 6.65
N GLU A 5 27.88 7.50 7.65
CA GLU A 5 28.99 8.44 7.84
C GLU A 5 30.30 7.74 8.21
N GLN A 6 30.23 6.68 9.04
CA GLN A 6 31.37 5.81 9.33
C GLN A 6 31.94 5.12 8.07
N GLN A 7 31.11 4.92 7.04
CA GLN A 7 31.50 4.37 5.74
C GLN A 7 31.93 5.46 4.74
N HIS A 8 32.19 6.68 5.21
CA HIS A 8 32.53 7.85 4.39
C HIS A 8 31.45 8.26 3.38
N LEU A 9 30.19 7.89 3.63
CA LEU A 9 29.03 8.34 2.87
C LEU A 9 28.39 9.53 3.58
N HIS A 10 28.58 10.73 3.03
CA HIS A 10 28.02 11.95 3.60
C HIS A 10 26.54 12.09 3.24
N VAL A 11 25.67 11.90 4.24
CA VAL A 11 24.23 12.11 4.08
C VAL A 11 23.96 13.60 3.89
N LYS A 12 23.27 13.98 2.81
CA LYS A 12 22.92 15.39 2.52
C LYS A 12 21.48 15.74 2.87
N ARG A 13 20.57 14.78 2.75
CA ARG A 13 19.14 14.90 3.06
C ARG A 13 18.63 13.62 3.68
N VAL A 14 17.67 13.76 4.59
CA VAL A 14 16.88 12.68 5.14
C VAL A 14 15.42 13.00 4.87
N ILE A 15 14.73 12.03 4.27
CA ILE A 15 13.30 12.09 4.02
C ILE A 15 12.71 10.91 4.79
N CYS A 16 11.77 11.19 5.69
CA CYS A 16 11.18 10.18 6.57
C CYS A 16 9.68 10.47 6.72
N GLY A 17 8.86 9.44 6.58
CA GLY A 17 7.41 9.51 6.68
C GLY A 17 6.75 8.24 6.14
N GLU A 18 5.43 8.18 6.21
CA GLU A 18 4.60 7.11 5.64
C GLU A 18 4.37 7.39 4.15
N MET A 19 5.30 6.93 3.30
CA MET A 19 5.29 7.24 1.86
C MET A 19 4.63 6.14 1.02
N MET A 20 5.11 4.90 1.14
CA MET A 20 4.62 3.73 0.41
C MET A 20 4.44 2.59 1.40
N THR A 21 3.22 2.43 1.90
CA THR A 21 2.86 1.47 2.96
C THR A 21 2.34 0.15 2.36
N SER A 22 2.51 -0.95 3.11
CA SER A 22 1.83 -2.23 2.83
C SER A 22 0.80 -2.45 3.93
N PHE A 23 -0.40 -1.89 3.74
CA PHE A 23 -1.50 -1.93 4.71
C PHE A 23 -1.03 -1.62 6.15
N ASN A 24 -1.07 -2.61 7.04
CA ASN A 24 -0.76 -2.52 8.46
C ASN A 24 0.55 -3.26 8.82
N MET A 25 1.40 -3.54 7.83
CA MET A 25 2.69 -4.20 8.02
C MET A 25 3.54 -3.45 9.05
N LYS A 26 4.03 -4.17 10.07
CA LYS A 26 4.95 -3.63 11.09
C LYS A 26 6.40 -3.69 10.59
N GLY A 27 6.73 -2.83 9.65
CA GLY A 27 8.06 -2.76 9.05
C GLY A 27 8.39 -1.36 8.52
N PHE A 28 9.61 -1.22 8.00
CA PHE A 28 10.05 -0.01 7.31
C PHE A 28 10.95 -0.39 6.13
N SER A 29 11.07 0.50 5.16
CA SER A 29 12.03 0.40 4.07
C SER A 29 13.07 1.51 4.19
N LEU A 30 14.29 1.24 3.72
CA LEU A 30 15.36 2.23 3.65
C LEU A 30 15.78 2.39 2.18
N THR A 31 15.71 3.62 1.67
CA THR A 31 16.17 3.97 0.32
C THR A 31 17.39 4.88 0.43
N VAL A 32 18.44 4.57 -0.33
CA VAL A 32 19.64 5.40 -0.44
C VAL A 32 19.78 5.90 -1.88
N LEU A 33 19.66 7.22 -2.06
CA LEU A 33 19.87 7.87 -3.35
C LEU A 33 21.30 8.42 -3.43
N LYS A 34 22.11 7.89 -4.34
CA LYS A 34 23.44 8.43 -4.64
C LYS A 34 23.30 9.72 -5.46
N LEU A 35 23.85 10.82 -4.94
CA LEU A 35 23.94 12.07 -5.68
C LEU A 35 25.12 12.01 -6.66
N ALA A 36 24.84 12.13 -7.97
CA ALA A 36 25.89 12.26 -8.98
C ALA A 36 26.64 13.59 -8.78
N THR A 37 27.96 13.59 -8.99
CA THR A 37 28.83 14.72 -8.65
C THR A 37 28.41 16.02 -9.35
N ASP A 38 28.05 15.93 -10.62
CA ASP A 38 27.64 17.02 -11.50
C ASP A 38 26.19 17.50 -11.27
N MET A 39 25.32 16.61 -10.82
CA MET A 39 23.89 16.89 -10.63
C MET A 39 23.46 17.01 -9.15
N SER A 40 24.40 16.90 -8.21
CA SER A 40 24.11 16.82 -6.77
C SER A 40 23.26 17.99 -6.27
N LEU A 41 23.64 19.23 -6.59
CA LEU A 41 22.89 20.43 -6.20
C LEU A 41 21.52 20.49 -6.87
N THR A 42 21.43 20.13 -8.15
CA THR A 42 20.17 20.10 -8.89
C THR A 42 19.19 19.12 -8.26
N ILE A 43 19.63 17.90 -7.95
CA ILE A 43 18.80 16.88 -7.31
C ILE A 43 18.35 17.36 -5.92
N LEU A 44 19.25 17.91 -5.12
CA LEU A 44 18.92 18.45 -3.79
C LEU A 44 17.87 19.56 -3.88
N ASN A 45 18.04 20.50 -4.79
CA ASN A 45 17.08 21.59 -5.00
C ASN A 45 15.72 21.08 -5.46
N LEU A 46 15.67 20.03 -6.30
CA LEU A 46 14.42 19.42 -6.73
C LEU A 46 13.72 18.66 -5.60
N LEU A 47 14.46 18.01 -4.71
CA LEU A 47 13.90 17.34 -3.53
C LEU A 47 13.32 18.34 -2.52
N ASP A 48 13.95 19.51 -2.39
CA ASP A 48 13.54 20.57 -1.47
C ASP A 48 12.51 21.55 -2.08
N ALA A 49 12.17 21.41 -3.37
CA ALA A 49 11.27 22.32 -4.07
C ALA A 49 9.83 22.23 -3.50
N PRO A 50 9.10 23.35 -3.37
CA PRO A 50 7.70 23.35 -2.98
C PRO A 50 6.86 22.47 -3.92
N THR A 51 5.93 21.73 -3.35
CA THR A 51 5.00 20.87 -4.09
C THR A 51 3.65 20.85 -3.40
N ASP A 52 2.59 20.75 -4.21
CA ASP A 52 1.21 20.57 -3.74
C ASP A 52 0.87 19.09 -3.51
N ALA A 53 1.85 18.18 -3.70
CA ALA A 53 1.68 16.76 -3.43
C ALA A 53 1.46 16.52 -1.93
N PHE A 54 0.21 16.21 -1.56
CA PHE A 54 -0.24 16.12 -0.17
C PHE A 54 0.54 15.14 0.72
N ALA A 55 1.13 14.09 0.13
CA ALA A 55 1.88 13.05 0.85
C ALA A 55 3.41 13.19 0.69
N TRP A 56 3.92 14.29 0.12
CA TRP A 56 5.37 14.48 0.01
C TRP A 56 5.93 14.98 1.35
N PRO A 57 6.69 14.16 2.09
CA PRO A 57 7.24 14.56 3.38
C PRO A 57 8.26 15.69 3.23
N LYS A 58 8.32 16.58 4.22
CA LYS A 58 9.35 17.63 4.26
C LYS A 58 10.74 16.99 4.39
N ALA A 59 11.64 17.34 3.48
CA ALA A 59 13.03 16.91 3.54
C ALA A 59 13.75 17.63 4.70
N ILE A 60 14.42 16.86 5.57
CA ILE A 60 15.16 17.38 6.73
C ILE A 60 16.67 17.33 6.40
N SER A 61 17.37 18.42 6.70
CA SER A 61 18.84 18.45 6.61
C SER A 61 19.44 17.78 7.86
N PRO A 62 20.45 16.88 7.72
CA PRO A 62 21.06 16.18 8.87
C PRO A 62 21.69 17.09 9.93
N THR A 63 21.97 18.36 9.59
CA THR A 63 22.51 19.37 10.51
C THR A 63 21.47 19.90 11.51
N GLN A 64 20.18 19.63 11.29
CA GLN A 64 19.16 19.74 12.34
C GLN A 64 19.29 18.46 13.17
N SER A 65 19.69 18.64 14.42
CA SER A 65 20.08 17.62 15.39
C SER A 65 19.30 16.31 15.23
N ALA A 66 19.98 15.15 15.31
CA ALA A 66 19.33 13.83 15.26
C ALA A 66 18.14 13.66 16.25
N SER A 67 18.06 14.55 17.25
CA SER A 67 16.97 14.73 18.20
C SER A 67 15.65 15.27 17.62
N SER A 68 15.62 15.79 16.38
CA SER A 68 14.46 16.46 15.79
C SER A 68 13.92 15.80 14.52
N ILE A 69 14.37 14.59 14.16
CA ILE A 69 13.72 13.78 13.11
C ILE A 69 12.46 13.17 13.72
N GLN A 70 11.44 14.00 13.91
CA GLN A 70 10.09 13.53 14.14
C GLN A 70 9.46 13.32 12.77
N ALA A 71 9.04 12.09 12.49
CA ALA A 71 8.04 11.89 11.45
C ALA A 71 6.79 12.62 11.93
N GLU A 72 6.49 13.79 11.36
CA GLU A 72 5.19 14.41 11.53
C GLU A 72 4.19 13.38 11.00
N SER A 73 3.41 12.78 11.91
CA SER A 73 2.20 12.05 11.56
C SER A 73 1.19 13.11 11.16
N ASP A 74 1.36 13.67 9.97
CA ASP A 74 0.25 14.32 9.30
C ASP A 74 -0.73 13.19 9.02
N SER A 75 -1.75 13.10 9.87
CA SER A 75 -2.87 12.19 9.68
C SER A 75 -3.43 12.48 8.29
N LEU A 76 -3.10 11.62 7.34
CA LEU A 76 -3.65 11.67 6.00
C LEU A 76 -5.16 11.49 6.16
N GLU A 77 -5.91 12.59 6.13
CA GLU A 77 -7.37 12.51 6.06
C GLU A 77 -7.71 11.77 4.77
N PHE A 78 -8.20 10.53 4.92
CA PHE A 78 -8.72 9.75 3.83
C PHE A 78 -9.80 10.57 3.12
N ASN A 79 -9.51 11.03 1.90
CA ASN A 79 -10.44 11.86 1.15
C ASN A 79 -11.59 10.97 0.64
N GLU A 80 -12.60 10.75 1.50
CA GLU A 80 -13.79 9.94 1.22
C GLU A 80 -14.48 10.32 -0.11
N LYS A 81 -14.26 11.55 -0.60
CA LYS A 81 -14.79 11.99 -1.90
C LYS A 81 -14.34 11.12 -3.08
N PHE A 82 -13.18 10.45 -2.99
CA PHE A 82 -12.70 9.57 -4.05
C PHE A 82 -13.40 8.19 -4.09
N SER A 83 -13.94 7.69 -2.98
CA SER A 83 -14.63 6.38 -2.98
C SER A 83 -16.06 6.47 -3.53
N SER A 84 -16.70 7.63 -3.37
CA SER A 84 -18.11 7.85 -3.70
C SER A 84 -18.45 7.91 -5.21
N GLN A 85 -17.45 7.85 -6.10
CA GLN A 85 -17.66 7.99 -7.56
C GLN A 85 -17.49 6.72 -8.38
N ILE A 86 -17.25 5.56 -7.76
CA ILE A 86 -17.21 4.30 -8.50
C ILE A 86 -18.64 3.84 -8.78
N VAL A 87 -19.22 4.34 -9.88
CA VAL A 87 -20.42 3.75 -10.47
C VAL A 87 -19.97 2.43 -11.11
N ILE A 88 -20.17 1.32 -10.40
CA ILE A 88 -19.98 -0.01 -10.97
C ILE A 88 -21.09 -0.20 -12.01
N SER A 89 -20.76 0.04 -13.29
CA SER A 89 -21.62 -0.35 -14.40
C SER A 89 -21.74 -1.88 -14.38
N THR A 90 -22.88 -2.38 -13.91
CA THR A 90 -23.22 -3.79 -14.01
C THR A 90 -23.22 -4.17 -15.49
N SER A 91 -22.33 -5.06 -15.91
CA SER A 91 -22.38 -5.62 -17.25
C SER A 91 -23.69 -6.38 -17.39
N HIS A 92 -24.51 -6.01 -18.40
CA HIS A 92 -25.76 -6.70 -18.72
C HIS A 92 -25.49 -8.06 -19.38
N ILE A 93 -24.75 -8.94 -18.71
CA ILE A 93 -24.52 -10.30 -19.18
C ILE A 93 -25.82 -11.09 -18.97
N SER A 94 -26.53 -11.36 -20.06
CA SER A 94 -27.68 -12.26 -20.04
C SER A 94 -27.20 -13.70 -20.25
N LEU A 95 -27.28 -14.52 -19.22
CA LEU A 95 -27.01 -15.95 -19.31
C LEU A 95 -28.30 -16.72 -19.61
N ASN A 96 -28.20 -17.82 -20.36
CA ASN A 96 -29.30 -18.77 -20.43
C ASN A 96 -29.45 -19.49 -19.07
N PRO A 97 -30.63 -20.05 -18.74
CA PRO A 97 -30.88 -20.64 -17.43
C PRO A 97 -29.90 -21.76 -17.03
N SER A 98 -29.53 -22.64 -17.96
CA SER A 98 -28.59 -23.73 -17.68
C SER A 98 -27.17 -23.24 -17.36
N THR A 99 -26.71 -22.20 -18.06
CA THR A 99 -25.40 -21.60 -17.80
C THR A 99 -25.41 -20.80 -16.50
N ALA A 100 -26.50 -20.09 -16.19
CA ALA A 100 -26.66 -19.37 -14.93
C ALA A 100 -26.58 -20.32 -13.72
N GLU A 101 -27.24 -21.46 -13.80
CA GLU A 101 -27.21 -22.48 -12.74
C GLU A 101 -25.78 -23.04 -12.52
N LEU A 102 -25.07 -23.36 -13.60
CA LEU A 102 -23.68 -23.83 -13.52
C LEU A 102 -22.74 -22.77 -12.91
N VAL A 103 -22.91 -21.51 -13.29
CA VAL A 103 -22.13 -20.39 -12.74
C VAL A 103 -22.42 -20.22 -11.26
N ASN A 104 -23.69 -20.26 -10.83
CA ASN A 104 -24.05 -20.20 -9.42
C ASN A 104 -23.43 -21.32 -8.60
N GLN A 105 -23.48 -22.57 -9.09
CA GLN A 105 -22.86 -23.70 -8.42
C GLN A 105 -21.34 -23.55 -8.31
N ALA A 106 -20.68 -23.08 -9.38
CA ALA A 106 -19.24 -22.82 -9.38
C ALA A 106 -18.87 -21.71 -8.37
N LEU A 107 -19.61 -20.60 -8.35
CA LEU A 107 -19.36 -19.50 -7.42
C LEU A 107 -19.55 -19.93 -5.97
N GLN A 108 -20.61 -20.69 -5.65
CA GLN A 108 -20.81 -21.25 -4.31
C GLN A 108 -19.65 -22.16 -3.88
N ALA A 109 -19.15 -22.99 -4.79
CA ALA A 109 -18.00 -23.86 -4.51
C ALA A 109 -16.71 -23.04 -4.26
N ILE A 110 -16.50 -21.98 -5.04
CA ILE A 110 -15.36 -21.05 -4.87
C ILE A 110 -15.45 -20.34 -3.53
N VAL A 111 -16.59 -19.72 -3.20
CA VAL A 111 -16.81 -19.03 -1.92
C VAL A 111 -16.49 -19.97 -0.75
N LYS A 112 -17.09 -21.16 -0.76
CA LYS A 112 -16.85 -22.17 0.29
C LYS A 112 -15.37 -22.55 0.39
N ARG A 113 -14.68 -22.71 -0.75
CA ARG A 113 -13.26 -23.05 -0.75
C ARG A 113 -12.43 -21.91 -0.16
N LEU A 114 -12.68 -20.67 -0.55
CA LEU A 114 -11.96 -19.51 -0.04
C LEU A 114 -12.11 -19.36 1.48
N HIS A 115 -13.32 -19.57 2.01
CA HIS A 115 -13.55 -19.58 3.46
C HIS A 115 -12.73 -20.64 4.21
N ASN A 116 -12.59 -21.83 3.64
CA ASN A 116 -11.85 -22.92 4.29
C ASN A 116 -10.32 -22.74 4.25
N GLU A 117 -9.81 -21.94 3.31
CA GLU A 117 -8.38 -21.77 3.07
C GLU A 117 -7.82 -20.47 3.68
N VAL A 118 -8.63 -19.69 4.40
CA VAL A 118 -8.22 -18.40 4.98
C VAL A 118 -6.93 -18.53 5.79
N ASP A 119 -6.88 -19.48 6.72
CA ASP A 119 -5.74 -19.66 7.62
C ASP A 119 -4.49 -20.10 6.86
N GLU A 120 -4.62 -21.01 5.89
CA GLU A 120 -3.50 -21.49 5.09
C GLU A 120 -2.96 -20.40 4.16
N LEU A 121 -3.84 -19.63 3.53
CA LEU A 121 -3.46 -18.49 2.69
C LEU A 121 -2.75 -17.41 3.51
N ASN A 122 -3.25 -17.07 4.70
CA ASN A 122 -2.58 -16.14 5.61
C ASN A 122 -1.23 -16.71 6.08
N ARG A 123 -1.14 -18.02 6.34
CA ARG A 123 0.12 -18.69 6.73
C ARG A 123 1.16 -18.65 5.62
N LEU A 124 0.76 -18.88 4.37
CA LEU A 124 1.64 -18.78 3.20
C LEU A 124 2.11 -17.34 2.98
N ASP A 125 1.20 -16.39 3.10
CA ASP A 125 1.48 -14.97 2.95
C ASP A 125 2.42 -14.45 4.06
N ALA A 126 2.27 -14.93 5.30
CA ALA A 126 3.14 -14.57 6.42
C ALA A 126 4.63 -14.84 6.21
N VAL A 127 5.01 -15.68 5.24
CA VAL A 127 6.42 -15.98 4.94
C VAL A 127 7.17 -14.76 4.42
N SER A 128 6.51 -13.89 3.63
CA SER A 128 7.14 -12.72 3.02
C SER A 128 6.23 -11.50 2.85
N GLY A 129 4.98 -11.59 3.31
CA GLY A 129 3.96 -10.54 3.29
C GLY A 129 3.44 -10.21 4.69
N ASP A 130 2.21 -9.68 4.76
CA ASP A 130 1.57 -9.18 5.98
C ASP A 130 0.51 -10.13 6.57
N ALA A 131 0.39 -11.33 5.99
CA ALA A 131 -0.47 -12.41 6.48
C ALA A 131 -1.97 -12.08 6.40
N ASP A 132 -2.38 -11.32 5.39
CA ASP A 132 -3.76 -10.87 5.23
C ASP A 132 -4.44 -11.38 3.95
N THR A 133 -3.72 -12.06 3.05
CA THR A 133 -4.22 -12.53 1.76
C THR A 133 -5.49 -13.40 1.88
N GLY A 134 -5.50 -14.36 2.81
CA GLY A 134 -6.67 -15.19 3.08
C GLY A 134 -7.86 -14.37 3.58
N THR A 135 -7.59 -13.40 4.45
CA THR A 135 -8.60 -12.45 4.96
C THR A 135 -9.17 -11.58 3.85
N ALA A 136 -8.33 -11.10 2.92
CA ALA A 136 -8.74 -10.33 1.76
C ALA A 136 -9.64 -11.17 0.83
N PHE A 137 -9.28 -12.42 0.56
CA PHE A 137 -10.08 -13.34 -0.25
C PHE A 137 -11.42 -13.70 0.41
N MET A 138 -11.46 -13.87 1.72
CA MET A 138 -12.70 -14.04 2.47
C MET A 138 -13.65 -12.85 2.29
N ARG A 139 -13.15 -11.60 2.42
CA ARG A 139 -13.99 -10.41 2.22
C ARG A 139 -14.61 -10.36 0.83
N ALA A 140 -13.85 -10.73 -0.21
CA ALA A 140 -14.38 -10.83 -1.56
C ALA A 140 -15.41 -11.95 -1.71
N ALA A 141 -15.15 -13.12 -1.11
CA ALA A 141 -16.08 -14.25 -1.09
C ALA A 141 -17.41 -13.90 -0.40
N ASP A 142 -17.37 -13.17 0.72
CA ASP A 142 -18.54 -12.68 1.43
C ASP A 142 -19.37 -11.71 0.59
N ALA A 143 -18.72 -10.79 -0.12
CA ALA A 143 -19.40 -9.87 -1.02
C ALA A 143 -20.13 -10.60 -2.16
N ILE A 144 -19.48 -11.59 -2.78
CA ILE A 144 -20.09 -12.42 -3.84
C ILE A 144 -21.25 -13.25 -3.26
N ALA A 145 -21.07 -13.85 -2.08
CA ALA A 145 -22.11 -14.64 -1.43
C ALA A 145 -23.36 -13.81 -1.11
N SER A 146 -23.17 -12.56 -0.68
CA SER A 146 -24.27 -11.62 -0.44
C SER A 146 -24.97 -11.22 -1.74
N ASP A 147 -24.25 -11.06 -2.85
CA ASP A 147 -24.84 -10.72 -4.15
C ASP A 147 -25.64 -11.89 -4.73
N LEU A 148 -25.17 -13.13 -4.57
CA LEU A 148 -25.88 -14.34 -4.99
C LEU A 148 -27.17 -14.62 -4.21
N ALA A 149 -27.31 -14.04 -3.01
CA ALA A 149 -28.49 -14.20 -2.16
C ALA A 149 -29.61 -13.19 -2.47
N ASN A 150 -29.32 -12.14 -3.24
CA ASN A 150 -30.26 -11.12 -3.70
C ASN A 150 -30.92 -11.50 -5.03
#